data_AF-A0A494ZI95-F1
#
_entry.id   AF-A0A494ZI95-F1
#
_cell.length_a   1.000
_cell.length_b   1.000
_cell.length_c   1.000
_cell.angle_alpha   90.00
_cell.angle_beta   90.00
_cell.angle_gamma   90.00
#
_symmetry.space_group_name_H-M   'P 1'
#
loop_
_entity.id
_entity.type
_entity.pdbx_description
1 polymer ?
#
loop_
_entity_poly.entity_id
_entity_poly.type
_entity_poly.pdbx_seq_one_letter_code
_entity_poly.pdbx_strand_id
1 'polypeptide(L)'
;MINEVKNRNELADLLGIPHKRLTYLLYIKHLENMYTSFEIPKKSGGQRLINAPNKELKLIQRKLANELYEYNSKLAKTNSVSQAFEKGKSIFTNAKIHRKKRFIVNVDLENFFDNIHFGRVRGYFIKNKNFQLAEEVATVIAQLTCFEGSLPQGAPTSPIISNYICNIFDLRIIKLAKKYKLNYTRYADDLTFSSNDKYFMENWDAFWGKLKKEVERAGFHLNEKKTRVSYKDSRQEVTGVVVNEKISVKREYYKNTRAMANNLYKTGEFYINGEKGSLNQLEGRFTFINQAECFGKKTNFNQLNGREKQYQKFLFFKYFFANEKPLIVTEGKTDVIYLKAALKKMYKDYPELVMRDDKGVFHYNLSFLKKSKRLKNYLNIQSDGADTMKNIYLYYSKQSNNNYPQYIKVFENIRGSSPQNVVIMLFDNELGEKNRPISNFCRAYVKDEQKAELQEKLYTLLESNLFLMMTPLQEGKELSDIEDLFPEKVLNIEIEGKKFTKEDKYDKKKNYGKDRFSKYVMKNYGKINFDDFRPLLDKIKFIIMQYKEVNEGVKKNC
;
A
#
# COMPACT_ATOMS: atom_id res chain seq x y z
N MET A 1 -11.75 20.54 -23.54
CA MET A 1 -11.14 20.58 -22.17
C MET A 1 -12.04 21.40 -21.25
N ILE A 2 -11.87 21.33 -19.93
CA ILE A 2 -12.78 22.03 -19.00
C ILE A 2 -12.85 23.54 -19.20
N ASN A 3 -11.76 24.20 -19.61
CA ASN A 3 -11.68 25.64 -19.89
C ASN A 3 -12.40 26.06 -21.19
N GLU A 4 -12.86 25.12 -21.99
CA GLU A 4 -13.54 25.38 -23.28
C GLU A 4 -15.06 25.20 -23.17
N VAL A 5 -15.56 24.74 -22.02
CA VAL A 5 -16.98 24.43 -21.79
C VAL A 5 -17.79 25.73 -21.70
N LYS A 6 -18.80 25.86 -22.55
CA LYS A 6 -19.59 27.10 -22.69
C LYS A 6 -20.95 27.07 -21.97
N ASN A 7 -21.52 25.89 -21.79
CA ASN A 7 -22.84 25.71 -21.21
C ASN A 7 -22.94 24.40 -20.42
N ARG A 8 -24.06 24.20 -19.72
CA ARG A 8 -24.30 23.02 -18.89
C ARG A 8 -24.29 21.70 -19.67
N ASN A 9 -24.75 21.67 -20.92
CA ASN A 9 -24.81 20.44 -21.70
C ASN A 9 -23.41 19.97 -22.10
N GLU A 10 -22.53 20.89 -22.53
CA GLU A 10 -21.12 20.59 -22.80
C GLU A 10 -20.40 20.11 -21.53
N LEU A 11 -20.73 20.65 -20.35
CA LEU A 11 -20.22 20.14 -19.08
C LEU A 11 -20.69 18.71 -18.81
N ALA A 12 -21.95 18.41 -19.11
CA ALA A 12 -22.51 17.06 -18.98
C ALA A 12 -21.79 16.07 -19.90
N ASP A 13 -21.54 16.47 -21.15
CA ASP A 13 -20.81 15.66 -22.14
C ASP A 13 -19.37 15.39 -21.70
N LEU A 14 -18.66 16.43 -21.24
CA LEU A 14 -17.30 16.29 -20.71
C LEU A 14 -17.26 15.30 -19.54
N LEU A 15 -18.26 15.35 -18.65
CA LEU A 15 -18.36 14.44 -17.50
C LEU A 15 -19.02 13.09 -17.86
N GLY A 16 -19.41 12.86 -19.11
CA GLY A 16 -20.14 11.66 -19.55
C GLY A 16 -21.38 11.41 -18.69
N ILE A 17 -22.20 12.45 -18.49
CA ILE A 17 -23.48 12.42 -17.77
C ILE A 17 -24.59 12.72 -18.78
N PRO A 18 -25.65 11.89 -18.88
CA PRO A 18 -26.78 12.22 -19.73
C PRO A 18 -27.40 13.59 -19.35
N HIS A 19 -27.72 14.44 -20.32
CA HIS A 19 -28.19 15.82 -20.07
C HIS A 19 -29.44 15.87 -19.18
N LYS A 20 -30.42 15.00 -19.46
CA LYS A 20 -31.63 14.82 -18.65
C LYS A 20 -31.28 14.43 -17.21
N ARG A 21 -30.24 13.62 -17.02
CA ARG A 21 -29.79 13.21 -15.68
C ARG A 21 -29.16 14.37 -14.93
N LEU A 22 -28.28 15.15 -15.56
CA LEU A 22 -27.70 16.34 -14.91
C LEU A 22 -28.79 17.33 -14.49
N THR A 23 -29.75 17.60 -15.36
CA THR A 23 -30.90 18.47 -15.05
C THR A 23 -31.72 17.94 -13.88
N TYR A 24 -32.05 16.65 -13.88
CA TYR A 24 -32.74 16.00 -12.75
C TYR A 24 -31.98 16.14 -11.44
N LEU A 25 -30.65 15.94 -11.45
CA LEU A 25 -29.82 16.05 -10.25
C LEU A 25 -29.80 17.48 -9.69
N LEU A 26 -29.73 18.49 -10.56
CA LEU A 26 -29.63 19.90 -10.15
C LEU A 26 -30.96 20.47 -9.63
N TYR A 27 -32.08 20.15 -10.27
CA TYR A 27 -33.36 20.86 -10.02
C TYR A 27 -34.46 20.00 -9.38
N ILE A 28 -34.37 18.67 -9.42
CA ILE A 28 -35.43 17.79 -8.91
C ILE A 28 -34.95 17.03 -7.68
N LYS A 29 -33.83 16.30 -7.79
CA LYS A 29 -33.28 15.54 -6.66
C LYS A 29 -32.67 16.45 -5.60
N HIS A 30 -32.14 17.60 -6.04
CA HIS A 30 -31.27 18.51 -5.29
C HIS A 30 -30.01 17.83 -4.78
N LEU A 31 -28.84 18.41 -5.09
CA LEU A 31 -27.54 17.80 -4.79
C LEU A 31 -27.24 17.71 -3.28
N GLU A 32 -27.86 18.57 -2.47
CA GLU A 32 -27.73 18.55 -1.01
C GLU A 32 -28.24 17.23 -0.41
N ASN A 33 -29.32 16.68 -0.97
CA ASN A 33 -29.88 15.37 -0.58
C ASN A 33 -28.97 14.18 -0.96
N MET A 34 -27.81 14.44 -1.56
CA MET A 34 -26.86 13.42 -2.00
C MET A 34 -25.64 13.30 -1.09
N TYR A 35 -25.66 13.93 0.09
CA TYR A 35 -24.62 13.81 1.10
C TYR A 35 -25.08 12.99 2.30
N THR A 36 -24.12 12.43 3.02
CA THR A 36 -24.32 11.79 4.32
C THR A 36 -23.26 12.29 5.28
N SER A 37 -23.71 12.73 6.44
CA SER A 37 -22.85 13.29 7.49
C SER A 37 -22.54 12.25 8.55
N PHE A 38 -21.28 12.19 8.98
CA PHE A 38 -20.84 11.35 10.07
C PHE A 38 -19.60 11.94 10.75
N GLU A 39 -19.34 11.54 11.99
CA GLU A 39 -18.26 12.11 12.80
C GLU A 39 -17.07 11.18 12.93
N ILE A 40 -15.86 11.75 12.90
CA ILE A 40 -14.61 11.03 13.16
C ILE A 40 -13.86 11.73 14.33
N PRO A 41 -13.28 10.98 15.29
CA PRO A 41 -12.46 11.55 16.34
C PRO A 41 -11.25 12.34 15.81
N LYS A 42 -11.04 13.55 16.33
CA LYS A 42 -9.83 14.34 16.07
C LYS A 42 -8.69 13.86 16.97
N LYS A 43 -7.46 13.91 16.45
CA LYS A 43 -6.24 13.62 17.24
C LYS A 43 -6.04 14.56 18.44
N SER A 44 -6.55 15.79 18.34
CA SER A 44 -6.48 16.82 19.37
C SER A 44 -7.64 16.76 20.39
N GLY A 45 -8.51 15.75 20.30
CA GLY A 45 -9.80 15.74 21.00
C GLY A 45 -10.91 16.41 20.19
N GLY A 46 -12.16 16.03 20.50
CA GLY A 46 -13.36 16.44 19.78
C GLY A 46 -13.64 15.63 18.51
N GLN A 47 -14.66 16.05 17.75
CA GLN A 47 -15.13 15.38 16.54
C GLN A 47 -14.89 16.22 15.29
N ARG A 48 -14.77 15.54 14.15
CA ARG A 48 -14.72 16.10 12.79
C ARG A 48 -15.94 15.59 12.04
N LEU A 49 -16.84 16.50 11.69
CA LEU A 49 -17.94 16.22 10.79
C LEU A 49 -17.38 15.99 9.37
N ILE A 50 -17.75 14.87 8.77
CA ILE A 50 -17.43 14.50 7.39
C ILE A 50 -18.74 14.46 6.62
N ASN A 51 -18.81 15.24 5.55
CA ASN A 51 -19.95 15.29 4.64
C ASN A 51 -19.56 14.54 3.36
N ALA A 52 -19.92 13.27 3.28
CA ALA A 52 -19.53 12.40 2.19
C ALA A 52 -20.64 12.32 1.12
N PRO A 53 -20.31 12.52 -0.17
CA PRO A 53 -21.26 12.33 -1.25
C PRO A 53 -21.60 10.84 -1.40
N ASN A 54 -22.86 10.56 -1.75
CA ASN A 54 -23.31 9.22 -2.12
C ASN A 54 -22.58 8.72 -3.38
N LYS A 55 -22.73 7.42 -3.68
CA LYS A 55 -21.99 6.77 -4.78
C LYS A 55 -22.14 7.48 -6.13
N GLU A 56 -23.33 8.00 -6.43
CA GLU A 56 -23.63 8.67 -7.69
C GLU A 56 -22.94 10.04 -7.79
N LEU A 57 -23.15 10.93 -6.82
CA LEU A 57 -22.52 12.25 -6.83
C LEU A 57 -20.99 12.12 -6.73
N LYS A 58 -20.49 11.16 -5.95
CA LYS A 58 -19.07 10.86 -5.83
C LYS A 58 -18.44 10.47 -7.16
N LEU A 59 -19.16 9.75 -8.03
CA LEU A 59 -18.68 9.39 -9.36
C LEU A 59 -18.54 10.63 -10.24
N ILE A 60 -19.57 11.49 -10.25
CA ILE A 60 -19.58 12.76 -11.00
C ILE A 60 -18.43 13.66 -10.53
N GLN A 61 -18.31 13.87 -9.21
CA GLN A 61 -17.24 14.66 -8.62
C GLN A 61 -15.85 14.10 -8.91
N ARG A 62 -15.67 12.77 -8.98
CA ARG A 62 -14.39 12.17 -9.39
C ARG A 62 -14.03 12.50 -10.82
N LYS A 63 -15.00 12.43 -11.75
CA LYS A 63 -14.76 12.81 -13.14
C LYS A 63 -14.37 14.29 -13.25
N LEU A 64 -15.13 15.16 -12.58
CA LEU A 64 -14.83 16.60 -12.52
C LEU A 64 -13.45 16.88 -11.91
N ALA A 65 -13.11 16.21 -10.80
CA ALA A 65 -11.80 16.35 -10.18
C ALA A 65 -10.68 15.91 -11.12
N ASN A 66 -10.85 14.82 -11.86
CA ASN A 66 -9.88 14.35 -12.85
C ASN A 66 -9.68 15.38 -13.97
N GLU A 67 -10.76 15.92 -14.55
CA GLU A 67 -10.68 16.99 -15.56
C GLU A 67 -9.92 18.22 -15.03
N LEU A 68 -10.20 18.63 -13.78
CA LEU A 68 -9.49 19.72 -13.12
C LEU A 68 -7.99 19.39 -12.93
N TYR A 69 -7.65 18.18 -12.46
CA TYR A 69 -6.25 17.78 -12.29
C TYR A 69 -5.50 17.67 -13.62
N GLU A 70 -6.13 17.13 -14.66
CA GLU A 70 -5.55 17.04 -15.99
C GLU A 70 -5.29 18.43 -16.56
N TYR A 71 -6.27 19.33 -16.44
CA TYR A 71 -6.09 20.71 -16.86
C TYR A 71 -4.98 21.42 -16.06
N ASN A 72 -4.97 21.27 -14.72
CA ASN A 72 -3.90 21.81 -13.87
C ASN A 72 -2.51 21.35 -14.31
N SER A 73 -2.39 20.11 -14.78
CA SER A 73 -1.10 19.55 -15.20
C SER A 73 -0.53 20.20 -16.47
N LYS A 74 -1.40 20.76 -17.31
CA LYS A 74 -1.07 21.47 -18.55
C LYS A 74 -0.73 22.95 -18.32
N LEU A 75 -1.17 23.53 -17.22
CA LEU A 75 -0.82 24.90 -16.86
C LEU A 75 0.69 24.99 -16.57
N ALA A 76 1.35 26.05 -17.07
CA ALA A 76 2.76 26.30 -16.81
C ALA A 76 3.00 26.34 -15.28
N LYS A 77 3.71 25.33 -14.77
CA LYS A 77 3.94 25.17 -13.33
C LYS A 77 4.91 26.24 -12.85
N THR A 78 4.39 27.35 -12.37
CA THR A 78 5.13 28.19 -11.42
C THR A 78 5.30 27.40 -10.13
N ASN A 79 6.44 27.58 -9.43
CA ASN A 79 6.83 26.84 -8.22
C ASN A 79 5.69 26.77 -7.18
N SER A 80 4.84 25.74 -7.26
CA SER A 80 3.69 25.61 -6.37
C SER A 80 4.18 25.25 -4.97
N VAL A 81 3.90 26.18 -4.05
CA VAL A 81 4.15 26.03 -2.61
C VAL A 81 3.14 25.08 -1.97
N SER A 82 2.01 24.79 -2.63
CA SER A 82 1.08 23.76 -2.18
C SER A 82 1.70 22.36 -2.31
N GLN A 83 1.69 21.63 -1.21
CA GLN A 83 2.19 20.26 -1.10
C GLN A 83 1.07 19.25 -0.82
N ALA A 84 -0.13 19.71 -0.45
CA ALA A 84 -1.28 18.82 -0.27
C ALA A 84 -2.03 18.62 -1.58
N PHE A 85 -2.58 17.41 -1.75
CA PHE A 85 -3.45 17.06 -2.88
C PHE A 85 -2.80 17.15 -4.27
N GLU A 86 -1.47 17.25 -4.31
CA GLU A 86 -0.68 17.36 -5.54
C GLU A 86 0.01 16.02 -5.87
N LYS A 87 0.00 15.64 -7.16
CA LYS A 87 0.63 14.39 -7.61
C LYS A 87 2.14 14.44 -7.36
N GLY A 88 2.67 13.40 -6.71
CA GLY A 88 4.09 13.29 -6.36
C GLY A 88 4.52 14.14 -5.16
N LYS A 89 3.58 14.80 -4.48
CA LYS A 89 3.82 15.49 -3.21
C LYS A 89 3.31 14.65 -2.04
N SER A 90 3.91 14.86 -0.88
CA SER A 90 3.56 14.16 0.37
C SER A 90 3.97 15.00 1.57
N ILE A 91 3.59 14.57 2.77
CA ILE A 91 4.09 15.16 4.02
C ILE A 91 5.63 15.19 4.06
N PHE A 92 6.29 14.17 3.49
CA PHE A 92 7.75 14.11 3.41
C PHE A 92 8.35 15.13 2.42
N THR A 93 7.73 15.35 1.23
CA THR A 93 8.24 16.38 0.30
C THR A 93 8.04 17.77 0.87
N ASN A 94 6.96 17.97 1.64
CA ASN A 94 6.72 19.20 2.40
C ASN A 94 7.81 19.42 3.46
N ALA A 95 7.98 18.45 4.35
CA ALA A 95 8.98 18.46 5.41
C ALA A 95 10.42 18.67 4.90
N LYS A 96 10.75 18.16 3.70
CA LYS A 96 12.07 18.32 3.08
C LYS A 96 12.50 19.79 2.97
N ILE A 97 11.57 20.70 2.68
CA ILE A 97 11.84 22.13 2.46
C ILE A 97 12.25 22.85 3.75
N HIS A 98 11.80 22.34 4.89
CA HIS A 98 11.95 22.95 6.22
C HIS A 98 12.96 22.22 7.11
N ARG A 99 13.76 21.32 6.54
CA ARG A 99 14.77 20.56 7.27
C ARG A 99 15.97 21.43 7.65
N LYS A 100 16.57 21.18 8.82
CA LYS A 100 17.76 21.91 9.34
C LYS A 100 17.56 23.42 9.37
N LYS A 101 16.44 23.85 9.98
CA LYS A 101 16.07 25.26 10.10
C LYS A 101 16.23 25.75 11.52
N ARG A 102 16.72 26.98 11.71
CA ARG A 102 16.82 27.60 13.05
C ARG A 102 15.45 27.81 13.68
N PHE A 103 14.48 28.20 12.87
CA PHE A 103 13.12 28.47 13.28
C PHE A 103 12.13 27.81 12.32
N ILE A 104 11.06 27.22 12.86
CA ILE A 104 9.88 26.77 12.13
C ILE A 104 8.66 27.41 12.77
N VAL A 105 7.77 27.93 11.94
CA VAL A 105 6.47 28.46 12.34
C VAL A 105 5.41 27.64 11.63
N ASN A 106 4.60 26.92 12.38
CA ASN A 106 3.44 26.21 11.86
C ASN A 106 2.19 26.98 12.25
N VAL A 107 1.33 27.22 11.28
CA VAL A 107 0.09 27.98 11.41
C VAL A 107 -1.03 27.16 10.77
N ASP A 108 -2.19 27.07 11.40
CA ASP A 108 -3.34 26.29 10.92
C ASP A 108 -4.48 27.26 10.60
N LEU A 109 -5.22 27.00 9.51
CA LEU A 109 -6.40 27.78 9.14
C LEU A 109 -7.67 27.16 9.74
N GLU A 110 -8.48 27.99 10.40
CA GLU A 110 -9.77 27.54 10.96
C GLU A 110 -10.77 27.24 9.85
N ASN A 111 -11.54 26.14 10.03
CA ASN A 111 -12.66 25.76 9.16
C ASN A 111 -12.33 25.90 7.66
N PHE A 112 -11.15 25.42 7.25
CA PHE A 112 -10.54 25.72 5.96
C PHE A 112 -11.46 25.49 4.76
N PHE A 113 -12.15 24.35 4.73
CA PHE A 113 -13.07 24.03 3.64
C PHE A 113 -14.38 24.83 3.72
N ASP A 114 -14.89 25.07 4.92
CA ASP A 114 -16.15 25.78 5.15
C ASP A 114 -16.02 27.28 4.76
N ASN A 115 -14.81 27.84 4.95
CA ASN A 115 -14.47 29.20 4.50
C ASN A 115 -14.35 29.33 2.96
N ILE A 116 -14.43 28.22 2.22
CA ILE A 116 -14.48 28.21 0.75
C ILE A 116 -15.94 28.02 0.32
N HIS A 117 -16.69 29.12 0.39
CA HIS A 117 -18.11 29.12 0.09
C HIS A 117 -18.43 29.09 -1.42
N PHE A 118 -19.67 28.77 -1.76
CA PHE A 118 -20.22 28.65 -3.12
C PHE A 118 -19.84 29.82 -4.03
N GLY A 119 -20.02 31.05 -3.52
CA GLY A 119 -19.67 32.28 -4.23
C GLY A 119 -18.19 32.39 -4.59
N ARG A 120 -17.27 31.89 -3.74
CA ARG A 120 -15.83 31.86 -4.04
C ARG A 120 -15.51 30.85 -5.13
N VAL A 121 -16.11 29.66 -5.07
CA VAL A 121 -15.94 28.63 -6.10
C VAL A 121 -16.43 29.15 -7.45
N ARG A 122 -17.68 29.63 -7.50
CA ARG A 122 -18.29 30.22 -8.71
C ARG A 122 -17.45 31.39 -9.23
N GLY A 123 -17.12 32.34 -8.36
CA GLY A 123 -16.35 33.54 -8.73
C GLY A 123 -14.95 33.23 -9.24
N TYR A 124 -14.30 32.19 -8.69
CA TYR A 124 -12.99 31.74 -9.18
C TYR A 124 -13.08 31.26 -10.63
N PHE A 125 -14.02 30.36 -10.93
CA PHE A 125 -14.15 29.79 -12.28
C PHE A 125 -14.57 30.82 -13.34
N ILE A 126 -15.32 31.86 -12.94
CA ILE A 126 -15.67 32.99 -13.84
C ILE A 126 -14.48 33.91 -14.08
N LYS A 127 -13.76 34.31 -13.02
CA LYS A 127 -12.79 35.42 -13.11
C LYS A 127 -11.35 34.99 -13.37
N ASN A 128 -11.01 33.73 -13.11
CA ASN A 128 -9.63 33.25 -13.29
C ASN A 128 -9.27 33.17 -14.78
N LYS A 129 -8.14 33.77 -15.17
CA LYS A 129 -7.67 33.84 -16.57
C LYS A 129 -7.46 32.48 -17.24
N ASN A 130 -7.19 31.43 -16.47
CA ASN A 130 -7.02 30.08 -17.02
C ASN A 130 -8.36 29.36 -17.24
N PHE A 131 -9.47 29.88 -16.71
CA PHE A 131 -10.78 29.23 -16.79
C PHE A 131 -11.78 30.08 -17.56
N GLN A 132 -12.04 31.31 -17.11
CA GLN A 132 -12.98 32.26 -17.71
C GLN A 132 -14.30 31.63 -18.17
N LEU A 133 -14.85 30.72 -17.35
CA LEU A 133 -16.04 29.95 -17.70
C LEU A 133 -17.28 30.84 -17.69
N ALA A 134 -18.25 30.48 -18.53
CA ALA A 134 -19.57 31.09 -18.50
C ALA A 134 -20.22 30.96 -17.11
N GLU A 135 -21.01 31.95 -16.72
CA GLU A 135 -21.63 32.00 -15.39
C GLU A 135 -22.46 30.76 -15.08
N GLU A 136 -23.19 30.24 -16.06
CA GLU A 136 -23.97 29.01 -15.94
C GLU A 136 -23.07 27.82 -15.56
N VAL A 137 -21.97 27.62 -16.30
CA VAL A 137 -21.04 26.50 -16.08
C VAL A 137 -20.39 26.59 -14.70
N ALA A 138 -19.92 27.78 -14.33
CA ALA A 138 -19.33 28.01 -13.01
C ALA A 138 -20.33 27.79 -11.87
N THR A 139 -21.60 28.11 -12.08
CA THR A 139 -22.69 27.87 -11.13
C THR A 139 -22.94 26.37 -10.97
N VAL A 140 -23.02 25.62 -12.07
CA VAL A 140 -23.19 24.16 -12.04
C VAL A 140 -22.00 23.48 -11.36
N ILE A 141 -20.76 23.93 -11.62
CA ILE A 141 -19.58 23.43 -10.91
C ILE A 141 -19.69 23.70 -9.41
N ALA A 142 -20.08 24.91 -9.01
CA ALA A 142 -20.28 25.23 -7.59
C ALA A 142 -21.39 24.36 -6.95
N GLN A 143 -22.51 24.13 -7.65
CA GLN A 143 -23.60 23.24 -7.18
C GLN A 143 -23.12 21.80 -7.04
N LEU A 144 -22.34 21.30 -8.00
CA LEU A 144 -21.78 19.94 -7.96
C LEU A 144 -20.75 19.73 -6.86
N THR A 145 -20.17 20.79 -6.29
CA THR A 145 -18.97 20.68 -5.44
C THR A 145 -19.14 21.25 -4.05
N CYS A 146 -20.12 22.12 -3.83
CA CYS A 146 -20.49 22.62 -2.51
C CYS A 146 -21.64 21.80 -1.90
N PHE A 147 -21.67 21.79 -0.58
CA PHE A 147 -22.75 21.27 0.26
C PHE A 147 -23.00 22.31 1.35
N GLU A 148 -24.27 22.64 1.62
CA GLU A 148 -24.66 23.69 2.57
C GLU A 148 -23.86 24.99 2.36
N GLY A 149 -23.70 25.38 1.08
CA GLY A 149 -23.05 26.64 0.70
C GLY A 149 -21.51 26.64 0.76
N SER A 150 -20.82 25.54 1.07
CA SER A 150 -19.34 25.50 1.14
C SER A 150 -18.74 24.19 0.64
N LEU A 151 -17.42 24.12 0.46
CA LEU A 151 -16.77 22.85 0.10
C LEU A 151 -16.88 21.85 1.26
N PRO A 152 -17.41 20.64 1.05
CA PRO A 152 -17.49 19.66 2.12
C PRO A 152 -16.17 18.90 2.31
N GLN A 153 -15.88 18.53 3.57
CA GLN A 153 -14.87 17.54 3.89
C GLN A 153 -15.39 16.15 3.52
N GLY A 154 -14.86 15.57 2.43
CA GLY A 154 -15.24 14.23 1.96
C GLY A 154 -15.53 14.16 0.45
N ALA A 155 -15.77 15.29 -0.20
CA ALA A 155 -15.96 15.33 -1.65
C ALA A 155 -14.64 15.20 -2.42
N PRO A 156 -14.59 14.41 -3.52
CA PRO A 156 -13.42 14.28 -4.39
C PRO A 156 -12.89 15.59 -5.00
N THR A 157 -13.76 16.60 -5.17
CA THR A 157 -13.43 17.89 -5.81
C THR A 157 -12.86 18.92 -4.86
N SER A 158 -13.24 18.89 -3.57
CA SER A 158 -12.78 19.87 -2.57
C SER A 158 -11.27 20.04 -2.52
N PRO A 159 -10.44 18.96 -2.58
CA PRO A 159 -8.99 19.07 -2.62
C PRO A 159 -8.43 19.99 -3.72
N ILE A 160 -8.76 19.73 -4.99
CA ILE A 160 -8.21 20.48 -6.13
C ILE A 160 -8.77 21.91 -6.18
N ILE A 161 -10.07 22.09 -5.87
CA ILE A 161 -10.69 23.42 -5.85
C ILE A 161 -10.08 24.29 -4.74
N SER A 162 -9.81 23.71 -3.56
CA SER A 162 -9.14 24.45 -2.49
C SER A 162 -7.75 24.93 -2.89
N ASN A 163 -6.97 24.11 -3.61
CA ASN A 163 -5.66 24.51 -4.12
C ASN A 163 -5.76 25.65 -5.14
N TYR A 164 -6.75 25.59 -6.03
CA TYR A 164 -6.99 26.65 -7.01
C TYR A 164 -7.30 28.00 -6.35
N ILE A 165 -8.21 28.00 -5.38
CA ILE A 165 -8.64 29.21 -4.68
C ILE A 165 -7.49 29.78 -3.85
N CYS A 166 -6.71 28.94 -3.19
CA CYS A 166 -5.56 29.37 -2.40
C CYS A 166 -4.37 29.86 -3.22
N ASN A 167 -4.33 29.67 -4.55
CA ASN A 167 -3.17 30.08 -5.35
C ASN A 167 -2.85 31.59 -5.24
N ILE A 168 -3.87 32.44 -5.29
CA ILE A 168 -3.70 33.91 -5.16
C ILE A 168 -3.22 34.27 -3.75
N PHE A 169 -3.79 33.60 -2.75
CA PHE A 169 -3.37 33.75 -1.35
C PHE A 169 -1.89 33.34 -1.19
N ASP A 170 -1.50 32.19 -1.72
CA ASP A 170 -0.13 31.67 -1.68
C ASP A 170 0.87 32.65 -2.31
N LEU A 171 0.54 33.29 -3.44
CA LEU A 171 1.40 34.30 -4.06
C LEU A 171 1.66 35.51 -3.15
N ARG A 172 0.67 35.93 -2.36
CA ARG A 172 0.84 37.03 -1.39
C ARG A 172 1.69 36.59 -0.21
N ILE A 173 1.45 35.38 0.31
CA ILE A 173 2.24 34.81 1.40
C ILE A 173 3.70 34.57 0.98
N ILE A 174 3.97 34.16 -0.26
CA ILE A 174 5.34 34.04 -0.78
C ILE A 174 6.06 35.40 -0.75
N LYS A 175 5.40 36.48 -1.19
CA LYS A 175 5.96 37.83 -1.16
C LYS A 175 6.28 38.27 0.28
N LEU A 176 5.35 38.01 1.20
CA LEU A 176 5.56 38.27 2.62
C LEU A 176 6.72 37.45 3.19
N ALA A 177 6.75 36.15 2.95
CA ALA A 177 7.81 35.25 3.40
C ALA A 177 9.19 35.68 2.89
N LYS A 178 9.29 36.09 1.62
CA LYS A 178 10.53 36.60 1.04
C LYS A 178 11.05 37.85 1.76
N LYS A 179 10.17 38.77 2.15
CA LYS A 179 10.54 39.99 2.90
C LYS A 179 11.20 39.67 4.24
N TYR A 180 10.81 38.57 4.87
CA TYR A 180 11.33 38.11 6.17
C TYR A 180 12.31 36.93 6.05
N LYS A 181 12.84 36.65 4.85
CA LYS A 181 13.78 35.55 4.56
C LYS A 181 13.28 34.18 5.02
N LEU A 182 11.99 33.92 4.84
CA LEU A 182 11.33 32.66 5.18
C LEU A 182 11.15 31.78 3.93
N ASN A 183 11.36 30.48 4.09
CA ASN A 183 10.77 29.48 3.20
C ASN A 183 9.31 29.28 3.60
N TYR A 184 8.42 29.11 2.63
CA TYR A 184 6.99 28.88 2.85
C TYR A 184 6.48 27.69 2.05
N THR A 185 5.64 26.88 2.68
CA THR A 185 4.80 25.87 2.02
C THR A 185 3.42 25.83 2.65
N ARG A 186 2.45 25.30 1.89
CA ARG A 186 1.11 25.01 2.38
C ARG A 186 0.77 23.54 2.19
N TYR A 187 0.22 22.90 3.20
CA TYR A 187 -0.31 21.55 3.15
C TYR A 187 -1.79 21.60 3.59
N ALA A 188 -2.68 21.82 2.62
CA ALA A 188 -4.09 22.08 2.87
C ALA A 188 -4.27 23.34 3.74
N ASP A 189 -4.74 23.16 4.97
CA ASP A 189 -4.93 24.17 6.02
C ASP A 189 -3.65 24.49 6.80
N ASP A 190 -2.65 23.61 6.79
CA ASP A 190 -1.36 23.83 7.46
C ASP A 190 -0.46 24.74 6.62
N LEU A 191 -0.06 25.88 7.16
CA LEU A 191 0.97 26.77 6.62
C LEU A 191 2.27 26.55 7.40
N THR A 192 3.37 26.27 6.71
CA THR A 192 4.68 26.11 7.34
C THR A 192 5.64 27.17 6.82
N PHE A 193 6.24 27.91 7.74
CA PHE A 193 7.33 28.84 7.49
C PHE A 193 8.60 28.36 8.17
N SER A 194 9.76 28.66 7.59
CA SER A 194 11.03 28.37 8.27
C SER A 194 12.16 29.30 7.86
N SER A 195 13.04 29.65 8.80
CA SER A 195 14.19 30.51 8.54
C SER A 195 15.47 29.99 9.19
N ASN A 196 16.60 30.40 8.61
CA ASN A 196 17.93 30.31 9.22
C ASN A 196 18.49 31.70 9.61
N ASP A 197 17.73 32.77 9.39
CA ASP A 197 18.09 34.10 9.84
C ASP A 197 17.95 34.17 11.36
N LYS A 198 19.06 34.40 12.08
CA LYS A 198 19.08 34.48 13.55
C LYS A 198 18.26 35.65 14.11
N TYR A 199 18.03 36.69 13.32
CA TYR A 199 17.29 37.90 13.70
C TYR A 199 15.78 37.82 13.38
N PHE A 200 15.29 36.67 12.91
CA PHE A 200 13.88 36.53 12.54
C PHE A 200 12.93 36.82 13.72
N MET A 201 13.30 36.40 14.94
CA MET A 201 12.43 36.58 16.11
C MET A 201 12.27 38.04 16.53
N GLU A 202 13.24 38.90 16.25
CA GLU A 202 13.11 40.36 16.45
C GLU A 202 12.05 40.97 15.52
N ASN A 203 11.73 40.28 14.42
CA ASN A 203 10.74 40.69 13.44
C ASN A 203 9.42 39.92 13.56
N TRP A 204 9.24 39.12 14.63
CA TRP A 204 8.11 38.22 14.79
C TRP A 204 6.77 38.94 14.74
N ASP A 205 6.56 39.95 15.59
CA ASP A 205 5.27 40.64 15.68
C ASP A 205 4.89 41.34 14.38
N ALA A 206 5.88 41.93 13.71
CA ALA A 206 5.70 42.57 12.41
C ALA A 206 5.34 41.56 11.30
N PHE A 207 5.95 40.38 11.31
CA PHE A 207 5.59 39.29 10.41
C PHE A 207 4.20 38.75 10.72
N TRP A 208 3.91 38.45 11.99
CA TRP A 208 2.66 37.88 12.46
C TRP A 208 1.46 38.78 12.14
N GLY A 209 1.57 40.08 12.44
CA GLY A 209 0.51 41.05 12.13
C GLY A 209 0.23 41.17 10.63
N LYS A 210 1.26 41.07 9.78
CA LYS A 210 1.07 41.07 8.30
C LYS A 210 0.49 39.75 7.80
N LEU A 211 0.90 38.62 8.38
CA LEU A 211 0.35 37.31 8.03
C LEU A 211 -1.15 37.27 8.35
N LYS A 212 -1.55 37.71 9.55
CA LYS A 212 -2.96 37.78 9.96
C LYS A 212 -3.80 38.60 8.98
N LYS A 213 -3.32 39.80 8.59
CA LYS A 213 -3.98 40.64 7.60
C LYS A 213 -4.12 39.97 6.23
N GLU A 214 -3.10 39.28 5.74
CA GLU A 214 -3.18 38.57 4.45
C GLU A 214 -4.12 37.37 4.49
N VAL A 215 -4.20 36.67 5.63
CA VAL A 215 -5.14 35.57 5.88
C VAL A 215 -6.59 36.07 5.91
N GLU A 216 -6.87 37.11 6.69
CA GLU A 216 -8.19 37.75 6.76
C GLU A 216 -8.62 38.30 5.39
N ARG A 217 -7.71 38.95 4.66
CA ARG A 217 -7.96 39.43 3.30
C ARG A 217 -8.26 38.31 2.31
N ALA A 218 -7.77 37.11 2.57
CA ALA A 218 -8.08 35.92 1.78
C ALA A 218 -9.38 35.21 2.23
N GLY A 219 -10.11 35.76 3.21
CA GLY A 219 -11.34 35.18 3.73
C GLY A 219 -11.09 33.90 4.51
N PHE A 220 -10.00 33.83 5.27
CA PHE A 220 -9.68 32.75 6.18
C PHE A 220 -9.39 33.32 7.57
N HIS A 221 -9.35 32.45 8.58
CA HIS A 221 -9.00 32.80 9.95
C HIS A 221 -7.87 31.92 10.46
N LEU A 222 -7.02 32.50 11.31
CA LEU A 222 -5.90 31.78 11.93
C LEU A 222 -6.35 31.02 13.17
N ASN A 223 -5.93 29.77 13.29
CA ASN A 223 -6.08 29.02 14.52
C ASN A 223 -4.92 29.35 15.47
N GLU A 224 -5.11 30.37 16.30
CA GLU A 224 -4.07 30.84 17.23
C GLU A 224 -3.67 29.74 18.23
N LYS A 225 -4.63 28.90 18.67
CA LYS A 225 -4.37 27.78 19.60
C LYS A 225 -3.47 26.69 19.02
N LYS A 226 -3.48 26.52 17.69
CA LYS A 226 -2.63 25.54 16.98
C LYS A 226 -1.37 26.14 16.38
N THR A 227 -1.22 27.46 16.42
CA THR A 227 -0.02 28.14 15.95
C THR A 227 1.16 27.80 16.86
N ARG A 228 2.29 27.41 16.26
CA ARG A 228 3.49 26.99 17.01
C ARG A 228 4.75 27.54 16.37
N VAL A 229 5.63 28.09 17.20
CA VAL A 229 7.01 28.44 16.85
C VAL A 229 7.94 27.40 17.48
N SER A 230 8.88 26.86 16.70
CA SER A 230 9.82 25.83 17.15
C SER A 230 11.26 26.20 16.77
N TYR A 231 12.12 26.23 17.78
CA TYR A 231 13.54 26.54 17.67
C TYR A 231 14.32 25.26 17.33
N LYS A 232 15.49 25.40 16.71
CA LYS A 232 16.36 24.25 16.34
C LYS A 232 16.71 23.33 17.51
N ASP A 233 16.79 23.87 18.72
CA ASP A 233 17.15 23.15 19.94
C ASP A 233 15.93 22.47 20.59
N SER A 234 14.73 22.73 20.05
CA SER A 234 13.48 22.04 20.38
C SER A 234 13.09 21.07 19.26
N ARG A 235 12.17 20.13 19.52
CA ARG A 235 11.67 19.24 18.45
C ARG A 235 10.90 20.06 17.42
N GLN A 236 11.38 20.04 16.19
CA GLN A 236 10.74 20.69 15.04
C GLN A 236 9.95 19.66 14.25
N GLU A 237 8.68 19.97 13.99
CA GLU A 237 7.78 19.12 13.23
C GLU A 237 7.14 19.88 12.08
N VAL A 238 6.94 19.19 10.95
CA VAL A 238 6.19 19.68 9.79
C VAL A 238 5.26 18.56 9.35
N THR A 239 3.95 18.81 9.31
CA THR A 239 2.93 17.81 8.93
C THR A 239 3.09 16.46 9.70
N GLY A 240 3.47 16.55 10.98
CA GLY A 240 3.61 15.41 11.88
C GLY A 240 4.91 14.60 11.76
N VAL A 241 5.89 15.04 10.95
CA VAL A 241 7.22 14.42 10.88
C VAL A 241 8.30 15.36 11.42
N VAL A 242 9.32 14.79 12.04
CA VAL A 242 10.45 15.54 12.64
C VAL A 242 11.42 15.98 11.55
N VAL A 243 11.92 17.21 11.64
CA VAL A 243 12.76 17.83 10.59
C VAL A 243 14.06 18.49 11.06
N ASN A 244 14.41 18.40 12.36
CA ASN A 244 15.62 19.02 12.92
C ASN A 244 16.87 18.74 12.08
N GLU A 245 17.18 17.46 11.83
CA GLU A 245 18.37 17.04 11.07
C GLU A 245 18.02 16.29 9.79
N LYS A 246 17.19 15.26 9.95
CA LYS A 246 16.63 14.44 8.86
C LYS A 246 15.13 14.32 9.05
N ILE A 247 14.44 13.99 7.98
CA ILE A 247 13.04 13.56 8.08
C ILE A 247 13.03 12.27 8.90
N SER A 248 12.25 12.28 9.97
CA SER A 248 12.17 11.19 10.94
C SER A 248 10.80 11.17 11.59
N VAL A 249 10.51 10.09 12.32
CA VAL A 249 9.32 10.00 13.17
C VAL A 249 9.63 10.50 14.57
N LYS A 250 8.59 10.80 15.35
CA LYS A 250 8.75 11.04 16.79
C LYS A 250 9.36 9.82 17.49
N ARG A 251 10.26 10.04 18.44
CA ARG A 251 10.98 8.96 19.14
C ARG A 251 10.00 8.05 19.89
N GLU A 252 8.96 8.62 20.46
CA GLU A 252 7.87 7.95 21.18
C GLU A 252 7.10 7.04 20.23
N TYR A 253 6.80 7.50 19.00
CA TYR A 253 6.12 6.68 18.00
C TYR A 253 6.93 5.42 17.65
N TYR A 254 8.25 5.57 17.48
CA TYR A 254 9.15 4.44 17.24
C TYR A 254 9.24 3.49 18.46
N LYS A 255 9.44 4.03 19.67
CA LYS A 255 9.49 3.24 20.90
C LYS A 255 8.19 2.46 21.12
N ASN A 256 7.04 3.10 20.97
CA ASN A 256 5.74 2.46 21.11
C ASN A 256 5.53 1.37 20.06
N THR A 257 5.94 1.59 18.81
CA THR A 257 5.86 0.56 17.76
C THR A 257 6.73 -0.65 18.09
N ARG A 258 7.92 -0.44 18.65
CA ARG A 258 8.77 -1.53 19.12
C ARG A 258 8.19 -2.27 20.31
N ALA A 259 7.60 -1.56 21.27
CA ALA A 259 6.92 -2.16 22.41
C ALA A 259 5.73 -3.02 21.95
N MET A 260 4.91 -2.50 21.02
CA MET A 260 3.81 -3.24 20.39
C MET A 260 4.31 -4.51 19.71
N ALA A 261 5.38 -4.42 18.92
CA ALA A 261 5.97 -5.59 18.26
C ALA A 261 6.51 -6.60 19.29
N ASN A 262 7.18 -6.13 20.33
CA ASN A 262 7.71 -6.99 21.38
C ASN A 262 6.60 -7.72 22.17
N ASN A 263 5.50 -7.03 22.50
CA ASN A 263 4.33 -7.64 23.13
C ASN A 263 3.71 -8.69 22.20
N LEU A 264 3.50 -8.34 20.93
CA LEU A 264 3.01 -9.27 19.91
C LEU A 264 3.87 -10.55 19.83
N TYR A 265 5.20 -10.43 19.90
CA TYR A 265 6.09 -11.58 19.85
C TYR A 265 5.96 -12.49 21.08
N LYS A 266 5.72 -11.90 22.26
CA LYS A 266 5.61 -12.62 23.53
C LYS A 266 4.23 -13.23 23.75
N THR A 267 3.16 -12.48 23.50
CA THR A 267 1.79 -12.83 23.89
C THR A 267 0.88 -13.17 22.71
N GLY A 268 1.32 -12.86 21.47
CA GLY A 268 0.47 -13.00 20.29
C GLY A 268 -0.48 -11.83 20.06
N GLU A 269 -0.45 -10.79 20.90
CA GLU A 269 -1.30 -9.62 20.76
C GLU A 269 -0.63 -8.32 21.23
N PHE A 270 -1.21 -7.20 20.80
CA PHE A 270 -0.80 -5.87 21.20
C PHE A 270 -2.00 -4.93 21.09
N TYR A 271 -1.91 -3.75 21.68
CA TYR A 271 -3.03 -2.81 21.75
C TYR A 271 -2.65 -1.45 21.15
N ILE A 272 -3.62 -0.81 20.50
CA ILE A 272 -3.56 0.58 20.03
C ILE A 272 -4.76 1.30 20.63
N ASN A 273 -4.51 2.32 21.46
CA ASN A 273 -5.57 3.12 22.11
C ASN A 273 -6.61 2.26 22.86
N GLY A 274 -6.18 1.18 23.54
CA GLY A 274 -7.06 0.29 24.29
C GLY A 274 -7.69 -0.84 23.47
N GLU A 275 -7.64 -0.79 22.15
CA GLU A 275 -8.19 -1.84 21.28
C GLU A 275 -7.11 -2.81 20.79
N LYS A 276 -7.47 -4.08 20.62
CA LYS A 276 -6.57 -5.11 20.08
C LYS A 276 -6.15 -4.75 18.66
N GLY A 277 -4.84 -4.63 18.45
CA GLY A 277 -4.24 -4.28 17.17
C GLY A 277 -4.07 -5.50 16.25
N SER A 278 -4.11 -5.23 14.94
CA SER A 278 -3.88 -6.21 13.88
C SER A 278 -2.45 -6.15 13.33
N LEU A 279 -1.96 -7.26 12.77
CA LEU A 279 -0.65 -7.31 12.09
C LEU A 279 -0.53 -6.24 10.99
N ASN A 280 -1.62 -5.94 10.27
CA ASN A 280 -1.64 -4.91 9.22
C ASN A 280 -1.49 -3.49 9.80
N GLN A 281 -2.09 -3.20 10.96
CA GLN A 281 -1.88 -1.91 11.63
C GLN A 281 -0.41 -1.76 12.06
N LEU A 282 0.19 -2.80 12.66
CA LEU A 282 1.59 -2.74 13.08
C LEU A 282 2.56 -2.63 11.88
N GLU A 283 2.29 -3.36 10.79
CA GLU A 283 3.03 -3.22 9.54
C GLU A 283 2.94 -1.79 8.97
N GLY A 284 1.76 -1.18 9.04
CA GLY A 284 1.55 0.21 8.67
C GLY A 284 2.44 1.17 9.47
N ARG A 285 2.58 0.93 10.78
CA ARG A 285 3.47 1.72 11.65
C ARG A 285 4.93 1.59 11.25
N PHE A 286 5.42 0.36 11.05
CA PHE A 286 6.80 0.13 10.59
C PHE A 286 7.05 0.70 9.20
N THR A 287 6.09 0.55 8.28
CA THR A 287 6.17 1.13 6.93
C THR A 287 6.31 2.63 7.01
N PHE A 288 5.50 3.30 7.84
CA PHE A 288 5.59 4.75 8.03
C PHE A 288 6.95 5.20 8.58
N ILE A 289 7.47 4.49 9.59
CA ILE A 289 8.81 4.74 10.15
C ILE A 289 9.87 4.66 9.04
N ASN A 290 9.84 3.60 8.24
CA ASN A 290 10.84 3.41 7.19
C ASN A 290 10.68 4.39 6.03
N GLN A 291 9.46 4.76 5.66
CA GLN A 291 9.24 5.81 4.65
C GLN A 291 9.85 7.15 5.08
N ALA A 292 9.73 7.52 6.36
CA ALA A 292 10.33 8.73 6.89
C ALA A 292 11.87 8.64 6.90
N GLU A 293 12.42 7.55 7.45
CA GLU A 293 13.85 7.37 7.65
C GLU A 293 14.65 7.15 6.36
N CYS A 294 14.06 6.41 5.42
CA CYS A 294 14.64 6.13 4.11
C CYS A 294 14.21 7.16 3.06
N PHE A 295 13.61 8.30 3.45
CA PHE A 295 13.17 9.29 2.49
C PHE A 295 14.34 9.80 1.62
N GLY A 296 14.26 9.53 0.31
CA GLY A 296 15.32 9.85 -0.65
C GLY A 296 16.52 8.87 -0.63
N LYS A 297 16.44 7.74 0.06
CA LYS A 297 17.49 6.71 0.15
C LYS A 297 16.98 5.35 -0.32
N LYS A 298 17.86 4.57 -0.96
CA LYS A 298 17.60 3.15 -1.25
C LYS A 298 17.97 2.32 -0.02
N THR A 299 17.13 1.36 0.34
CA THR A 299 17.46 0.35 1.36
C THR A 299 18.49 -0.61 0.81
N ASN A 300 19.51 -0.92 1.61
CA ASN A 300 20.52 -1.93 1.30
C ASN A 300 20.40 -3.07 2.32
N PHE A 301 20.00 -4.25 1.86
CA PHE A 301 19.82 -5.43 2.70
C PHE A 301 21.08 -5.82 3.49
N ASN A 302 22.27 -5.61 2.92
CA ASN A 302 23.53 -5.96 3.58
C ASN A 302 23.95 -4.95 4.65
N GLN A 303 23.23 -3.83 4.79
CA GLN A 303 23.59 -2.70 5.67
C GLN A 303 22.37 -2.14 6.40
N LEU A 304 21.44 -3.01 6.83
CA LEU A 304 20.26 -2.58 7.58
C LEU A 304 20.65 -1.98 8.94
N ASN A 305 20.18 -0.77 9.21
CA ASN A 305 20.34 -0.15 10.51
C ASN A 305 19.40 -0.79 11.57
N GLY A 306 19.58 -0.43 12.84
CA GLY A 306 18.78 -1.00 13.94
C GLY A 306 17.26 -0.88 13.76
N ARG A 307 16.74 0.20 13.16
CA ARG A 307 15.30 0.38 12.90
C ARG A 307 14.83 -0.52 11.76
N GLU A 308 15.63 -0.62 10.70
CA GLU A 308 15.34 -1.49 9.57
C GLU A 308 15.39 -2.97 9.98
N LYS A 309 16.32 -3.36 10.86
CA LYS A 309 16.38 -4.70 11.47
C LYS A 309 15.14 -5.02 12.32
N GLN A 310 14.55 -4.03 13.01
CA GLN A 310 13.27 -4.26 13.71
C GLN A 310 12.14 -4.55 12.71
N TYR A 311 12.14 -3.89 11.55
CA TYR A 311 11.14 -4.17 10.53
C TYR A 311 11.36 -5.51 9.83
N GLN A 312 12.62 -5.85 9.53
CA GLN A 312 13.01 -7.17 9.04
C GLN A 312 12.51 -8.27 10.00
N LYS A 313 12.80 -8.15 11.31
CA LYS A 313 12.31 -9.06 12.35
C LYS A 313 10.77 -9.18 12.34
N PHE A 314 10.06 -8.06 12.26
CA PHE A 314 8.59 -8.04 12.18
C PHE A 314 8.06 -8.73 10.92
N LEU A 315 8.67 -8.48 9.75
CA LEU A 315 8.25 -9.11 8.50
C LEU A 315 8.44 -10.62 8.56
N PHE A 316 9.57 -11.10 9.11
CA PHE A 316 9.74 -12.54 9.31
C PHE A 316 8.64 -13.10 10.22
N PHE A 317 8.40 -12.46 11.37
CA PHE A 317 7.33 -12.86 12.29
C PHE A 317 5.98 -12.97 11.57
N LYS A 318 5.58 -11.92 10.85
CA LYS A 318 4.28 -11.86 10.16
C LYS A 318 4.10 -12.99 9.13
N TYR A 319 5.12 -13.23 8.30
CA TYR A 319 4.97 -14.13 7.15
C TYR A 319 5.32 -15.58 7.45
N PHE A 320 6.16 -15.86 8.45
CA PHE A 320 6.73 -17.20 8.64
C PHE A 320 6.49 -17.78 10.03
N PHE A 321 6.14 -16.96 11.03
CA PHE A 321 5.89 -17.42 12.40
C PHE A 321 4.42 -17.28 12.83
N ALA A 322 3.83 -16.12 12.58
CA ALA A 322 2.44 -15.78 12.89
C ALA A 322 1.60 -15.60 11.61
N ASN A 323 1.92 -16.37 10.57
CA ASN A 323 1.15 -16.39 9.34
C ASN A 323 -0.28 -16.87 9.63
N GLU A 324 -1.27 -16.10 9.17
CA GLU A 324 -2.69 -16.36 9.42
C GLU A 324 -3.18 -17.67 8.78
N LYS A 325 -2.54 -18.09 7.68
CA LYS A 325 -2.85 -19.31 6.92
C LYS A 325 -1.55 -20.06 6.59
N PRO A 326 -1.62 -21.38 6.31
CA PRO A 326 -0.55 -22.09 5.63
C PRO A 326 -0.01 -21.29 4.45
N LEU A 327 1.31 -21.20 4.35
CA LEU A 327 1.98 -20.38 3.34
C LEU A 327 2.70 -21.28 2.33
N ILE A 328 2.34 -21.15 1.05
CA ILE A 328 3.07 -21.78 -0.05
C ILE A 328 4.02 -20.75 -0.67
N VAL A 329 5.28 -21.14 -0.82
CA VAL A 329 6.30 -20.41 -1.57
C VAL A 329 6.60 -21.25 -2.81
N THR A 330 6.46 -20.65 -3.98
CA THR A 330 6.74 -21.29 -5.28
C THR A 330 7.98 -20.65 -5.93
N GLU A 331 8.59 -21.32 -6.89
CA GLU A 331 9.69 -20.77 -7.68
C GLU A 331 9.20 -19.62 -8.56
N GLY A 332 8.13 -19.85 -9.32
CA GLY A 332 7.53 -18.91 -10.24
C GLY A 332 6.22 -18.29 -9.73
N LYS A 333 5.85 -17.14 -10.31
CA LYS A 333 4.53 -16.52 -10.08
C LYS A 333 3.38 -17.29 -10.79
N THR A 334 3.71 -18.08 -11.79
CA THR A 334 2.77 -18.84 -12.64
C THR A 334 2.19 -20.03 -11.90
N ASP A 335 3.01 -20.68 -11.07
CA ASP A 335 2.65 -21.85 -10.26
C ASP A 335 1.49 -21.52 -9.31
N VAL A 336 1.55 -20.33 -8.71
CA VAL A 336 0.46 -19.78 -7.89
C VAL A 336 -0.86 -19.72 -8.66
N ILE A 337 -0.83 -19.38 -9.95
CA ILE A 337 -2.02 -19.27 -10.78
C ILE A 337 -2.55 -20.68 -11.13
N TYR A 338 -1.68 -21.63 -11.47
CA TYR A 338 -2.09 -23.01 -11.75
C TYR A 338 -2.71 -23.67 -10.52
N LEU A 339 -2.05 -23.58 -9.36
CA LEU A 339 -2.57 -24.11 -8.09
C LEU A 339 -3.92 -23.50 -7.73
N LYS A 340 -4.08 -22.19 -7.90
CA LYS A 340 -5.38 -21.54 -7.69
C LYS A 340 -6.45 -22.02 -8.67
N ALA A 341 -6.11 -22.32 -9.91
CA ALA A 341 -7.05 -22.82 -10.91
C ALA A 341 -7.47 -24.26 -10.60
N ALA A 342 -6.51 -25.13 -10.25
CA ALA A 342 -6.75 -26.51 -9.81
C ALA A 342 -7.67 -26.55 -8.58
N LEU A 343 -7.33 -25.79 -7.54
CA LEU A 343 -8.15 -25.65 -6.33
C LEU A 343 -9.57 -25.16 -6.65
N LYS A 344 -9.75 -24.19 -7.55
CA LYS A 344 -11.10 -23.76 -7.95
C LYS A 344 -11.90 -24.86 -8.65
N LYS A 345 -11.25 -25.65 -9.51
CA LYS A 345 -11.90 -26.78 -10.20
C LYS A 345 -12.30 -27.87 -9.21
N MET A 346 -11.44 -28.14 -8.24
CA MET A 346 -11.51 -29.29 -7.33
C MET A 346 -11.95 -28.90 -5.92
N TYR A 347 -12.63 -27.76 -5.74
CA TYR A 347 -12.95 -27.23 -4.42
C TYR A 347 -13.81 -28.16 -3.55
N LYS A 348 -14.58 -29.05 -4.18
CA LYS A 348 -15.39 -30.07 -3.49
C LYS A 348 -14.52 -31.17 -2.88
N ASP A 349 -13.38 -31.47 -3.50
CA ASP A 349 -12.47 -32.54 -3.09
C ASP A 349 -11.51 -32.05 -2.00
N TYR A 350 -11.26 -30.73 -1.93
CA TYR A 350 -10.31 -30.08 -1.01
C TYR A 350 -10.93 -28.96 -0.16
N PRO A 351 -12.01 -29.21 0.60
CA PRO A 351 -12.67 -28.19 1.43
C PRO A 351 -11.73 -27.59 2.49
N GLU A 352 -10.69 -28.32 2.92
CA GLU A 352 -9.68 -27.84 3.86
C GLU A 352 -8.75 -26.79 3.24
N LEU A 353 -8.61 -26.79 1.90
CA LEU A 353 -7.72 -25.87 1.17
C LEU A 353 -8.48 -24.71 0.53
N VAL A 354 -9.72 -24.92 0.11
CA VAL A 354 -10.55 -23.91 -0.56
C VAL A 354 -12.03 -24.21 -0.39
N MET A 355 -12.82 -23.15 -0.19
CA MET A 355 -14.28 -23.23 -0.13
C MET A 355 -14.90 -22.30 -1.18
N ARG A 356 -16.14 -22.58 -1.58
CA ARG A 356 -16.93 -21.71 -2.45
C ARG A 356 -18.20 -21.32 -1.70
N ASP A 357 -18.43 -20.02 -1.52
CA ASP A 357 -19.62 -19.52 -0.86
C ASP A 357 -20.86 -19.53 -1.78
N ASP A 358 -22.02 -19.25 -1.21
CA ASP A 358 -23.32 -19.24 -1.91
C ASP A 358 -23.39 -18.20 -3.03
N LYS A 359 -22.53 -17.17 -2.99
CA LYS A 359 -22.39 -16.15 -4.03
C LYS A 359 -21.43 -16.58 -5.14
N GLY A 360 -20.89 -17.79 -5.04
CA GLY A 360 -19.94 -18.35 -5.98
C GLY A 360 -18.51 -17.85 -5.83
N VAL A 361 -18.17 -17.15 -4.74
CA VAL A 361 -16.82 -16.63 -4.47
C VAL A 361 -15.98 -17.70 -3.79
N PHE A 362 -14.72 -17.84 -4.24
CA PHE A 362 -13.77 -18.80 -3.69
C PHE A 362 -12.95 -18.19 -2.55
N HIS A 363 -12.92 -18.89 -1.42
CA HIS A 363 -12.17 -18.55 -0.21
C HIS A 363 -11.08 -19.59 0.02
N TYR A 364 -9.82 -19.20 -0.20
CA TYR A 364 -8.68 -20.09 0.01
C TYR A 364 -8.28 -20.12 1.49
N ASN A 365 -8.14 -21.32 2.05
CA ASN A 365 -7.68 -21.57 3.43
C ASN A 365 -6.15 -21.65 3.53
N LEU A 366 -5.45 -21.37 2.43
CA LEU A 366 -4.00 -21.20 2.33
C LEU A 366 -3.65 -19.87 1.66
N SER A 367 -2.38 -19.49 1.74
CA SER A 367 -1.85 -18.27 1.16
C SER A 367 -0.61 -18.56 0.32
N PHE A 368 -0.32 -17.66 -0.63
CA PHE A 368 0.88 -17.73 -1.46
C PHE A 368 1.76 -16.51 -1.19
N LEU A 369 3.07 -16.72 -1.04
CA LEU A 369 3.98 -15.63 -0.73
C LEU A 369 4.05 -14.61 -1.88
N LYS A 370 3.54 -13.41 -1.63
CA LYS A 370 3.68 -12.30 -2.58
C LYS A 370 5.08 -11.69 -2.48
N LYS A 371 5.96 -12.10 -3.41
CA LYS A 371 7.35 -11.61 -3.55
C LYS A 371 7.40 -10.12 -3.90
N SER A 372 7.26 -9.26 -2.89
CA SER A 372 7.19 -7.80 -3.06
C SER A 372 8.55 -7.13 -2.92
N LYS A 373 8.70 -5.92 -3.47
CA LYS A 373 9.89 -5.07 -3.26
C LYS A 373 10.24 -4.87 -1.77
N ARG A 374 9.24 -4.88 -0.90
CA ARG A 374 9.42 -4.82 0.56
C ARG A 374 10.15 -6.07 1.07
N LEU A 375 9.71 -7.26 0.69
CA LEU A 375 10.38 -8.50 1.11
C LEU A 375 11.77 -8.62 0.49
N LYS A 376 11.96 -8.14 -0.75
CA LYS A 376 13.29 -8.01 -1.36
C LYS A 376 14.21 -7.12 -0.53
N ASN A 377 13.76 -5.94 -0.14
CA ASN A 377 14.61 -4.97 0.56
C ASN A 377 14.98 -5.39 1.99
N TYR A 378 14.11 -6.13 2.68
CA TYR A 378 14.27 -6.40 4.12
C TYR A 378 14.50 -7.88 4.46
N LEU A 379 14.12 -8.82 3.59
CA LEU A 379 14.33 -10.27 3.76
C LEU A 379 15.14 -10.89 2.62
N ASN A 380 15.60 -10.09 1.65
CA ASN A 380 16.29 -10.56 0.44
C ASN A 380 15.50 -11.57 -0.41
N ILE A 381 14.18 -11.57 -0.28
CA ILE A 381 13.26 -12.42 -1.06
C ILE A 381 13.07 -11.75 -2.42
N GLN A 382 13.70 -12.29 -3.46
CA GLN A 382 13.67 -11.70 -4.81
C GLN A 382 12.28 -11.80 -5.42
N SER A 383 11.94 -10.87 -6.33
CA SER A 383 10.68 -10.93 -7.08
C SER A 383 10.67 -12.08 -8.09
N ASP A 384 11.83 -12.36 -8.67
CA ASP A 384 12.09 -13.36 -9.69
C ASP A 384 13.45 -14.01 -9.36
N GLY A 385 13.54 -15.34 -9.43
CA GLY A 385 14.80 -16.08 -9.24
C GLY A 385 14.83 -17.12 -8.10
N ALA A 386 15.71 -18.10 -8.28
CA ALA A 386 15.87 -19.32 -7.48
C ALA A 386 16.36 -19.09 -6.04
N ASP A 387 17.11 -18.01 -5.77
CA ASP A 387 17.67 -17.73 -4.44
C ASP A 387 16.63 -17.39 -3.37
N THR A 388 15.36 -17.21 -3.75
CA THR A 388 14.28 -16.93 -2.81
C THR A 388 14.15 -18.01 -1.73
N MET A 389 14.17 -19.28 -2.13
CA MET A 389 13.99 -20.41 -1.22
C MET A 389 15.16 -20.53 -0.25
N LYS A 390 16.39 -20.40 -0.78
CA LYS A 390 17.62 -20.31 0.01
C LYS A 390 17.53 -19.20 1.05
N ASN A 391 17.18 -17.97 0.64
CA ASN A 391 17.18 -16.82 1.55
C ASN A 391 16.12 -16.95 2.66
N ILE A 392 14.99 -17.62 2.39
CA ILE A 392 14.01 -17.97 3.41
C ILE A 392 14.61 -18.97 4.39
N TYR A 393 15.20 -20.06 3.89
CA TYR A 393 15.81 -21.10 4.72
C TYR A 393 16.90 -20.56 5.65
N LEU A 394 17.69 -19.57 5.21
CA LEU A 394 18.74 -18.97 6.06
C LEU A 394 18.20 -18.32 7.36
N TYR A 395 16.94 -17.90 7.41
CA TYR A 395 16.32 -17.41 8.66
C TYR A 395 15.87 -18.54 9.60
N TYR A 396 15.83 -19.78 9.10
CA TYR A 396 15.52 -20.98 9.85
C TYR A 396 16.78 -21.71 10.32
N SER A 397 17.80 -21.72 9.48
CA SER A 397 18.97 -22.56 9.65
C SER A 397 19.88 -22.11 10.80
N LYS A 398 20.70 -23.06 11.29
CA LYS A 398 21.77 -22.77 12.26
C LYS A 398 22.91 -21.95 11.66
N GLN A 399 22.98 -21.79 10.32
CA GLN A 399 24.00 -21.01 9.60
C GLN A 399 23.70 -19.50 9.65
N SER A 400 23.20 -19.01 10.78
CA SER A 400 22.74 -17.64 10.92
C SER A 400 23.90 -16.65 10.85
N ASN A 401 23.60 -15.44 10.35
CA ASN A 401 24.55 -14.34 10.32
C ASN A 401 23.82 -13.01 10.55
N ASN A 402 24.54 -11.91 10.50
CA ASN A 402 23.98 -10.59 10.79
C ASN A 402 22.83 -10.16 9.83
N ASN A 403 22.81 -10.70 8.62
CA ASN A 403 21.78 -10.42 7.60
C ASN A 403 20.62 -11.44 7.66
N TYR A 404 20.92 -12.66 8.10
CA TYR A 404 19.96 -13.75 8.31
C TYR A 404 20.04 -14.27 9.75
N PRO A 405 19.50 -13.52 10.74
CA PRO A 405 19.41 -14.03 12.10
C PRO A 405 18.45 -15.24 12.13
N GLN A 406 18.69 -16.23 13.00
CA GLN A 406 17.82 -17.39 13.14
C GLN A 406 16.48 -17.04 13.82
N TYR A 407 15.66 -16.25 13.15
CA TYR A 407 14.46 -15.68 13.73
C TYR A 407 13.45 -16.73 14.16
N ILE A 408 13.41 -17.89 13.50
CA ILE A 408 12.51 -18.97 13.90
C ILE A 408 12.72 -19.34 15.38
N LYS A 409 13.98 -19.60 15.78
CA LYS A 409 14.33 -19.95 17.17
C LYS A 409 14.17 -18.77 18.12
N VAL A 410 14.47 -17.57 17.66
CA VAL A 410 14.23 -16.35 18.45
C VAL A 410 12.75 -16.25 18.83
N PHE A 411 11.83 -16.54 17.93
CA PHE A 411 10.40 -16.43 18.21
C PHE A 411 9.84 -17.62 18.99
N GLU A 412 10.31 -18.84 18.72
CA GLU A 412 9.98 -20.02 19.55
C GLU A 412 10.38 -19.78 21.00
N ASN A 413 11.59 -19.28 21.24
CA ASN A 413 12.07 -18.99 22.60
C ASN A 413 11.33 -17.83 23.27
N ILE A 414 10.96 -16.78 22.51
CA ILE A 414 10.24 -15.62 23.08
C ILE A 414 8.79 -15.98 23.41
N ARG A 415 8.14 -16.78 22.55
CA ARG A 415 6.72 -17.10 22.68
C ARG A 415 6.45 -18.34 23.53
N GLY A 416 7.43 -19.24 23.63
CA GLY A 416 7.25 -20.54 24.25
C GLY A 416 6.30 -21.45 23.47
N SER A 417 6.10 -21.19 22.17
CA SER A 417 5.18 -21.96 21.33
C SER A 417 5.73 -22.13 19.92
N SER A 418 5.26 -23.19 19.25
CA SER A 418 5.48 -23.41 17.83
C SER A 418 4.89 -22.28 16.97
N PRO A 419 5.39 -22.10 15.73
CA PRO A 419 4.76 -21.26 14.72
C PRO A 419 3.28 -21.59 14.49
N GLN A 420 2.52 -20.61 14.02
CA GLN A 420 1.06 -20.72 13.92
C GLN A 420 0.58 -21.65 12.79
N ASN A 421 1.28 -21.66 11.65
CA ASN A 421 0.90 -22.43 10.47
C ASN A 421 2.15 -22.84 9.68
N VAL A 422 2.04 -23.89 8.86
CA VAL A 422 3.14 -24.37 8.01
C VAL A 422 3.56 -23.36 6.94
N VAL A 423 4.83 -23.48 6.53
CA VAL A 423 5.40 -22.85 5.34
C VAL A 423 5.91 -23.97 4.44
N ILE A 424 5.44 -24.05 3.21
CA ILE A 424 5.80 -25.09 2.24
C ILE A 424 6.56 -24.42 1.08
N MET A 425 7.83 -24.78 0.90
CA MET A 425 8.60 -24.43 -0.29
C MET A 425 8.39 -25.49 -1.34
N LEU A 426 7.67 -25.15 -2.41
CA LEU A 426 7.41 -26.01 -3.55
C LEU A 426 8.44 -25.76 -4.65
N PHE A 427 9.17 -26.81 -5.00
CA PHE A 427 10.10 -26.87 -6.12
C PHE A 427 9.59 -27.76 -7.23
N ASP A 428 10.09 -27.53 -8.44
CA ASP A 428 9.99 -28.52 -9.51
C ASP A 428 10.84 -29.76 -9.16
N ASN A 429 10.36 -30.94 -9.55
CA ASN A 429 11.02 -32.21 -9.30
C ASN A 429 12.13 -32.44 -10.32
N GLU A 430 13.23 -31.71 -10.12
CA GLU A 430 14.42 -31.77 -10.95
C GLU A 430 15.66 -32.23 -10.16
N LEU A 431 15.44 -32.98 -9.07
CA LEU A 431 16.50 -33.36 -8.13
C LEU A 431 17.60 -34.21 -8.78
N GLY A 432 17.24 -35.03 -9.77
CA GLY A 432 18.18 -35.85 -10.54
C GLY A 432 19.10 -35.04 -11.46
N GLU A 433 18.76 -33.79 -11.78
CA GLU A 433 19.52 -32.97 -12.71
C GLU A 433 20.49 -32.02 -11.98
N LYS A 434 21.74 -31.97 -12.45
CA LYS A 434 22.75 -31.07 -11.89
C LYS A 434 22.41 -29.61 -12.18
N ASN A 435 22.79 -28.73 -11.26
CA ASN A 435 22.63 -27.26 -11.37
C ASN A 435 21.19 -26.74 -11.37
N ARG A 436 20.18 -27.59 -11.16
CA ARG A 436 18.80 -27.15 -10.96
C ARG A 436 18.57 -26.57 -9.57
N PRO A 437 17.57 -25.67 -9.39
CA PRO A 437 17.31 -24.99 -8.13
C PRO A 437 17.21 -25.94 -6.93
N ILE A 438 16.42 -27.02 -7.04
CA ILE A 438 16.26 -28.02 -5.98
C ILE A 438 17.56 -28.81 -5.72
N SER A 439 18.27 -29.23 -6.78
CA SER A 439 19.54 -29.95 -6.67
C SER A 439 20.61 -29.13 -5.95
N ASN A 440 20.70 -27.82 -6.26
CA ASN A 440 21.61 -26.91 -5.57
C ASN A 440 21.19 -26.66 -4.12
N PHE A 441 19.89 -26.51 -3.85
CA PHE A 441 19.36 -26.30 -2.51
C PHE A 441 19.63 -27.53 -1.62
N CYS A 442 19.28 -28.73 -2.09
CA CYS A 442 19.47 -29.97 -1.35
C CYS A 442 20.95 -30.21 -1.01
N ARG A 443 21.85 -30.04 -1.99
CA ARG A 443 23.30 -30.21 -1.79
C ARG A 443 23.87 -29.29 -0.72
N ALA A 444 23.33 -28.08 -0.58
CA ALA A 444 23.87 -27.07 0.33
C ALA A 444 23.24 -27.12 1.73
N TYR A 445 21.98 -27.55 1.86
CA TYR A 445 21.17 -27.27 3.05
C TYR A 445 20.36 -28.44 3.59
N VAL A 446 20.19 -29.52 2.84
CA VAL A 446 19.31 -30.64 3.22
C VAL A 446 20.19 -31.82 3.63
N LYS A 447 19.86 -32.44 4.77
CA LYS A 447 20.59 -33.62 5.27
C LYS A 447 20.26 -34.86 4.42
N ASP A 448 21.12 -35.86 4.44
CA ASP A 448 20.92 -37.09 3.66
C ASP A 448 19.61 -37.81 4.00
N GLU A 449 19.27 -37.92 5.29
CA GLU A 449 17.98 -38.49 5.75
C GLU A 449 16.78 -37.71 5.21
N GLN A 450 16.82 -36.37 5.26
CA GLN A 450 15.75 -35.51 4.74
C GLN A 450 15.65 -35.62 3.21
N LYS A 451 16.79 -35.79 2.52
CA LYS A 451 16.83 -35.98 1.08
C LYS A 451 16.24 -37.32 0.67
N ALA A 452 16.54 -38.39 1.40
CA ALA A 452 15.93 -39.70 1.20
C ALA A 452 14.40 -39.63 1.40
N GLU A 453 13.95 -38.98 2.47
CA GLU A 453 12.52 -38.76 2.72
C GLU A 453 11.86 -37.93 1.62
N LEU A 454 12.53 -36.88 1.13
CA LEU A 454 12.04 -36.06 0.02
C LEU A 454 11.86 -36.87 -1.27
N GLN A 455 12.78 -37.79 -1.58
CA GLN A 455 12.70 -38.66 -2.74
C GLN A 455 11.57 -39.69 -2.63
N GLU A 456 11.35 -40.24 -1.43
CA GLU A 456 10.31 -41.24 -1.17
C GLU A 456 8.90 -40.62 -1.10
N LYS A 457 8.75 -39.52 -0.34
CA LYS A 457 7.44 -38.97 0.05
C LYS A 457 7.02 -37.74 -0.75
N LEU A 458 7.94 -37.16 -1.54
CA LEU A 458 7.85 -35.85 -2.22
C LEU A 458 7.82 -34.64 -1.28
N TYR A 459 8.04 -34.84 0.02
CA TYR A 459 8.21 -33.75 0.99
C TYR A 459 9.08 -34.18 2.16
N THR A 460 9.67 -33.20 2.86
CA THR A 460 10.38 -33.41 4.14
C THR A 460 10.28 -32.15 5.00
N LEU A 461 10.30 -32.31 6.32
CA LEU A 461 10.39 -31.20 7.26
C LEU A 461 11.85 -30.73 7.35
N LEU A 462 12.12 -29.45 7.02
CA LEU A 462 13.45 -28.88 7.13
C LEU A 462 13.77 -28.42 8.55
N GLU A 463 12.90 -27.57 9.12
CA GLU A 463 13.07 -26.97 10.45
C GLU A 463 11.75 -26.37 10.94
N SER A 464 11.36 -26.63 12.18
CA SER A 464 10.15 -26.08 12.83
C SER A 464 8.86 -26.27 12.03
N ASN A 465 8.44 -25.25 11.25
CA ASN A 465 7.24 -25.26 10.40
C ASN A 465 7.55 -25.17 8.89
N LEU A 466 8.84 -25.22 8.50
CA LEU A 466 9.27 -25.11 7.12
C LEU A 466 9.42 -26.49 6.47
N PHE A 467 8.55 -26.78 5.53
CA PHE A 467 8.59 -27.99 4.71
C PHE A 467 9.18 -27.69 3.33
N LEU A 468 9.92 -28.66 2.81
CA LEU A 468 10.35 -28.74 1.42
C LEU A 468 9.47 -29.75 0.71
N MET A 469 8.98 -29.41 -0.49
CA MET A 469 8.10 -30.25 -1.30
C MET A 469 8.48 -30.16 -2.77
N MET A 470 8.33 -31.26 -3.51
CA MET A 470 8.52 -31.32 -4.98
C MET A 470 7.20 -31.61 -5.70
N THR A 471 7.12 -31.25 -6.97
CA THR A 471 6.04 -31.69 -7.88
C THR A 471 6.07 -33.23 -8.06
N PRO A 472 4.91 -33.87 -8.29
CA PRO A 472 4.90 -35.31 -8.59
C PRO A 472 5.49 -35.58 -9.97
N LEU A 473 6.14 -36.73 -10.14
CA LEU A 473 6.59 -37.21 -11.45
C LEU A 473 5.39 -37.75 -12.24
N GLN A 474 5.34 -37.45 -13.53
CA GLN A 474 4.42 -38.11 -14.46
C GLN A 474 4.97 -39.48 -14.85
N GLU A 475 4.08 -40.39 -15.23
CA GLU A 475 4.46 -41.74 -15.66
C GLU A 475 5.49 -41.66 -16.80
N GLY A 476 6.61 -42.37 -16.64
CA GLY A 476 7.71 -42.39 -17.59
C GLY A 476 8.62 -41.15 -17.61
N LYS A 477 8.40 -40.14 -16.74
CA LYS A 477 9.30 -38.97 -16.62
C LYS A 477 10.23 -39.08 -15.41
N GLU A 478 11.51 -38.74 -15.63
CA GLU A 478 12.53 -38.63 -14.58
C GLU A 478 12.56 -37.24 -13.91
N LEU A 479 11.98 -36.24 -14.57
CA LEU A 479 11.90 -34.85 -14.12
C LEU A 479 10.47 -34.34 -14.33
N SER A 480 10.02 -33.41 -13.49
CA SER A 480 8.71 -32.77 -13.66
C SER A 480 8.72 -31.33 -13.18
N ASP A 481 8.21 -30.42 -14.00
CA ASP A 481 7.75 -29.11 -13.54
C ASP A 481 6.23 -29.12 -13.30
N ILE A 482 5.69 -28.03 -12.75
CA ILE A 482 4.23 -27.94 -12.53
C ILE A 482 3.42 -27.92 -13.83
N GLU A 483 4.02 -27.49 -14.95
CA GLU A 483 3.34 -27.50 -16.24
C GLU A 483 3.16 -28.91 -16.80
N ASP A 484 4.00 -29.87 -16.41
CA ASP A 484 3.85 -31.29 -16.78
C ASP A 484 2.59 -31.94 -16.22
N LEU A 485 1.91 -31.31 -15.26
CA LEU A 485 0.64 -31.78 -14.70
C LEU A 485 -0.58 -31.38 -15.56
N PHE A 486 -0.38 -30.67 -16.66
CA PHE A 486 -1.45 -30.37 -17.60
C PHE A 486 -1.55 -31.43 -18.70
N PRO A 487 -2.77 -31.83 -19.10
CA PRO A 487 -2.95 -32.72 -20.24
C PRO A 487 -2.33 -32.13 -21.52
N GLU A 488 -1.80 -32.99 -22.41
CA GLU A 488 -1.18 -32.55 -23.67
C GLU A 488 -2.09 -31.65 -24.51
N LYS A 489 -3.40 -31.93 -24.52
CA LYS A 489 -4.39 -31.11 -25.22
C LYS A 489 -4.41 -29.66 -24.71
N VAL A 490 -4.10 -29.43 -23.44
CA VAL A 490 -4.04 -28.10 -22.83
C VAL A 490 -2.70 -27.44 -23.13
N LEU A 491 -1.61 -28.20 -23.09
CA LEU A 491 -0.27 -27.72 -23.44
C LEU A 491 -0.14 -27.32 -24.92
N ASN A 492 -0.88 -28.00 -25.80
CA ASN A 492 -0.86 -27.78 -27.26
C ASN A 492 -1.86 -26.70 -27.75
N ILE A 493 -2.46 -25.93 -26.85
CA ILE A 493 -3.42 -24.88 -27.23
C ILE A 493 -2.70 -23.75 -27.96
N GLU A 494 -3.32 -23.29 -29.05
CA GLU A 494 -2.88 -22.09 -29.74
C GLU A 494 -3.67 -20.86 -29.29
N ILE A 495 -2.95 -19.78 -28.97
CA ILE A 495 -3.55 -18.49 -28.60
C ILE A 495 -3.10 -17.45 -29.62
N GLU A 496 -4.04 -17.01 -30.46
CA GLU A 496 -3.76 -16.09 -31.59
C GLU A 496 -2.67 -16.65 -32.53
N GLY A 497 -2.77 -17.95 -32.86
CA GLY A 497 -1.84 -18.64 -33.76
C GLY A 497 -0.44 -18.89 -33.19
N LYS A 498 -0.26 -18.74 -31.86
CA LYS A 498 1.01 -18.99 -31.17
C LYS A 498 0.93 -20.22 -30.29
N LYS A 499 2.00 -21.02 -30.23
CA LYS A 499 2.10 -22.23 -29.41
C LYS A 499 2.70 -21.94 -28.03
N PHE A 500 2.38 -22.75 -27.04
CA PHE A 500 3.00 -22.65 -25.72
C PHE A 500 4.46 -23.11 -25.76
N THR A 501 5.33 -22.43 -25.01
CA THR A 501 6.68 -22.91 -24.69
C THR A 501 7.00 -22.69 -23.22
N LYS A 502 7.73 -23.65 -22.64
CA LYS A 502 8.26 -23.58 -21.28
C LYS A 502 9.55 -22.76 -21.18
N GLU A 503 10.21 -22.51 -22.32
CA GLU A 503 11.48 -21.78 -22.37
C GLU A 503 11.32 -20.33 -21.90
N ASP A 504 12.35 -19.79 -21.23
CA ASP A 504 12.39 -18.38 -20.85
C ASP A 504 12.66 -17.45 -22.03
N LYS A 505 13.41 -17.95 -23.04
CA LYS A 505 13.77 -17.22 -24.25
C LYS A 505 13.20 -17.94 -25.46
N TYR A 506 12.29 -17.29 -26.18
CA TYR A 506 11.62 -17.87 -27.33
C TYR A 506 11.20 -16.79 -28.34
N ASP A 507 10.93 -17.20 -29.57
CA ASP A 507 10.36 -16.34 -30.60
C ASP A 507 8.91 -15.96 -30.26
N LYS A 508 8.71 -14.70 -29.85
CA LYS A 508 7.39 -14.14 -29.49
C LYS A 508 6.40 -14.07 -30.65
N LYS A 509 6.84 -14.23 -31.90
CA LYS A 509 5.95 -14.32 -33.07
C LYS A 509 5.31 -15.71 -33.17
N LYS A 510 6.06 -16.77 -32.85
CA LYS A 510 5.62 -18.18 -32.95
C LYS A 510 5.06 -18.73 -31.65
N ASN A 511 5.59 -18.28 -30.51
CA ASN A 511 5.30 -18.87 -29.21
C ASN A 511 4.85 -17.85 -28.16
N TYR A 512 4.15 -18.34 -27.14
CA TYR A 512 3.87 -17.62 -25.89
C TYR A 512 4.37 -18.42 -24.68
N GLY A 513 4.81 -17.73 -23.64
CA GLY A 513 5.36 -18.36 -22.43
C GLY A 513 4.37 -18.51 -21.28
N LYS A 514 4.90 -18.96 -20.13
CA LYS A 514 4.17 -19.33 -18.91
C LYS A 514 3.19 -18.25 -18.39
N ASP A 515 3.51 -16.96 -18.51
CA ASP A 515 2.61 -15.87 -18.08
C ASP A 515 1.30 -15.82 -18.88
N ARG A 516 1.35 -16.05 -20.19
CA ARG A 516 0.14 -16.08 -21.03
C ARG A 516 -0.61 -17.40 -20.84
N PHE A 517 0.11 -18.51 -20.70
CA PHE A 517 -0.47 -19.82 -20.42
C PHE A 517 -1.27 -19.83 -19.12
N SER A 518 -0.69 -19.37 -18.02
CA SER A 518 -1.36 -19.30 -16.71
C SER A 518 -2.63 -18.45 -16.71
N LYS A 519 -2.65 -17.33 -17.45
CA LYS A 519 -3.87 -16.52 -17.64
C LYS A 519 -4.96 -17.29 -18.39
N TYR A 520 -4.58 -18.05 -19.43
CA TYR A 520 -5.50 -18.92 -20.15
C TYR A 520 -6.07 -20.01 -19.23
N VAL A 521 -5.21 -20.70 -18.47
CA VAL A 521 -5.61 -21.74 -17.51
C VAL A 521 -6.61 -21.17 -16.49
N MET A 522 -6.30 -20.04 -15.87
CA MET A 522 -7.20 -19.41 -14.89
C MET A 522 -8.54 -18.97 -15.49
N LYS A 523 -8.57 -18.51 -16.74
CA LYS A 523 -9.81 -18.12 -17.43
C LYS A 523 -10.67 -19.35 -17.75
N ASN A 524 -10.05 -20.49 -18.05
CA ASN A 524 -10.72 -21.69 -18.54
C ASN A 524 -10.73 -22.85 -17.53
N TYR A 525 -10.41 -22.60 -16.26
CA TYR A 525 -10.24 -23.63 -15.22
C TYR A 525 -11.41 -24.62 -15.13
N GLY A 526 -12.66 -24.17 -15.38
CA GLY A 526 -13.83 -25.05 -15.36
C GLY A 526 -13.83 -26.15 -16.42
N LYS A 527 -13.14 -25.95 -17.55
CA LYS A 527 -13.07 -26.86 -18.71
C LYS A 527 -11.79 -27.70 -18.76
N ILE A 528 -10.79 -27.38 -17.93
CA ILE A 528 -9.50 -28.05 -17.91
C ILE A 528 -9.57 -29.24 -16.94
N ASN A 529 -8.97 -30.38 -17.31
CA ASN A 529 -8.73 -31.47 -16.38
C ASN A 529 -7.50 -31.15 -15.51
N PHE A 530 -7.63 -31.35 -14.20
CA PHE A 530 -6.59 -31.15 -13.18
C PHE A 530 -6.34 -32.43 -12.36
N ASP A 531 -6.74 -33.61 -12.82
CA ASP A 531 -6.57 -34.86 -12.07
C ASP A 531 -5.10 -35.14 -11.69
N ASP A 532 -4.16 -34.81 -12.57
CA ASP A 532 -2.71 -34.95 -12.30
C ASP A 532 -2.19 -33.97 -11.25
N PHE A 533 -2.99 -32.97 -10.82
CA PHE A 533 -2.69 -32.13 -9.67
C PHE A 533 -3.09 -32.78 -8.34
N ARG A 534 -3.89 -33.87 -8.33
CA ARG A 534 -4.34 -34.54 -7.10
C ARG A 534 -3.17 -34.93 -6.18
N PRO A 535 -2.12 -35.62 -6.64
CA PRO A 535 -1.02 -36.01 -5.76
C PRO A 535 -0.34 -34.80 -5.10
N LEU A 536 -0.21 -33.69 -5.84
CA LEU A 536 0.34 -32.44 -5.32
C LEU A 536 -0.57 -31.82 -4.24
N LEU A 537 -1.88 -31.73 -4.51
CA LEU A 537 -2.86 -31.16 -3.57
C LEU A 537 -3.07 -32.02 -2.32
N ASP A 538 -3.05 -33.35 -2.47
CA ASP A 538 -3.15 -34.31 -1.37
C ASP A 538 -1.99 -34.16 -0.40
N LYS A 539 -0.76 -33.99 -0.91
CA LYS A 539 0.42 -33.77 -0.07
C LYS A 539 0.40 -32.41 0.62
N ILE A 540 -0.06 -31.35 -0.05
CA ILE A 540 -0.27 -30.04 0.59
C ILE A 540 -1.29 -30.16 1.74
N LYS A 541 -2.42 -30.82 1.50
CA LYS A 541 -3.43 -31.10 2.52
C LYS A 541 -2.85 -31.90 3.67
N PHE A 542 -2.12 -32.98 3.37
CA PHE A 542 -1.50 -33.84 4.36
C PHE A 542 -0.55 -33.06 5.29
N ILE A 543 0.40 -32.30 4.73
CA ILE A 543 1.35 -31.48 5.51
C ILE A 543 0.61 -30.50 6.43
N ILE A 544 -0.44 -29.84 5.91
CA ILE A 544 -1.24 -28.88 6.69
C ILE A 544 -1.95 -29.59 7.85
N MET A 545 -2.55 -30.74 7.61
CA MET A 545 -3.29 -31.49 8.64
C MET A 545 -2.34 -32.08 9.68
N GLN A 546 -1.26 -32.72 9.25
CA GLN A 546 -0.24 -33.29 10.14
C GLN A 546 0.31 -32.22 11.10
N TYR A 547 0.62 -31.02 10.60
CA TYR A 547 1.15 -29.95 11.45
C TYR A 547 0.12 -29.42 12.45
N LYS A 548 -1.17 -29.36 12.06
CA LYS A 548 -2.25 -28.96 12.97
C LYS A 548 -2.39 -29.97 14.12
N GLU A 549 -2.40 -31.26 13.81
CA GLU A 549 -2.52 -32.33 14.81
C GLU A 549 -1.38 -32.28 15.83
N VAL A 550 -0.13 -32.14 15.37
CA VAL A 550 1.04 -32.02 16.26
C VAL A 550 0.92 -30.79 17.16
N ASN A 551 0.54 -29.63 16.61
CA ASN A 551 0.40 -28.40 17.40
C ASN A 551 -0.79 -28.42 18.37
N GLU A 552 -1.89 -29.10 18.02
CA GLU A 552 -3.04 -29.27 18.91
C GLU A 552 -2.75 -30.28 20.04
N GLY A 553 -2.01 -31.35 19.74
CA GLY A 553 -1.53 -32.30 20.75
C GLY A 553 -0.59 -31.66 21.77
N VAL A 554 0.32 -30.79 21.33
CA VAL A 554 1.21 -30.02 22.23
C VAL A 554 0.42 -29.04 23.11
N LYS A 555 -0.65 -28.41 22.59
CA LYS A 555 -1.50 -27.49 23.36
C LYS A 555 -2.39 -28.17 24.41
N LYS A 556 -2.68 -29.47 24.26
CA LYS A 556 -3.45 -30.25 25.26
C LYS A 556 -2.60 -30.76 26.42
N ASN A 557 -1.27 -30.80 26.24
CA ASN A 557 -0.30 -31.32 27.21
C ASN A 557 0.49 -30.20 27.95
N CYS A 558 0.12 -28.94 27.74
CA CYS A 558 0.62 -27.75 28.45
C CYS A 558 -0.57 -27.04 29.09
#